data_AF-A0A1V3KIE1-F1
#
_entry.id   AF-A0A1V3KIE1-F1
#
_cell.length_a   1.000
_cell.length_b   1.000
_cell.length_c   1.000
_cell.angle_alpha   90.00
_cell.angle_beta   90.00
_cell.angle_gamma   90.00
#
_symmetry.space_group_name_H-M   'P 1'
#
loop_
_entity.id
_entity.type
_entity.pdbx_description
1 polymer ?
#
loop_
_entity_poly.entity_id
_entity_poly.type
_entity_poly.pdbx_seq_one_letter_code
_entity_poly.pdbx_strand_id
1 'polypeptide(L)'
;MNLTSFIRNMAKAVALLIFAAATPMIAHAQTDSTQNYEPQLDNQRDPNQYCAKCHKFDKVDKNQTLDQSGGELHFGKFHGAHLNQKNPNNGKPITCVSCHGDITENHRRGAKDVMRFEGDIFGEKKPMYSVQEQNQVCFACHQPDKLREKLWAHDVHAMKLPCASCHTLHPKDDAMKGIEPKQRVKLCVDCHGEQQKRQAEQEKSTEQKDKQ
;
A
#
# COMPACT_ATOMS: atom_id res chain seq x y z
N MET A 1 13.80 64.12 -12.29
CA MET A 1 14.62 65.18 -11.65
C MET A 1 13.81 66.48 -11.65
N ASN A 2 13.93 67.26 -10.58
CA ASN A 2 13.27 68.54 -10.26
C ASN A 2 11.83 68.46 -9.74
N LEU A 3 11.42 69.19 -8.70
CA LEU A 3 12.10 69.89 -7.59
C LEU A 3 10.99 70.31 -6.59
N THR A 4 11.13 69.94 -5.31
CA THR A 4 10.75 70.67 -4.08
C THR A 4 9.54 71.63 -4.09
N SER A 5 8.52 71.36 -3.27
CA SER A 5 8.32 71.92 -1.90
C SER A 5 7.58 73.26 -1.86
N PHE A 6 6.37 73.27 -1.29
CA PHE A 6 5.77 74.48 -0.73
C PHE A 6 5.08 74.18 0.61
N ILE A 7 5.78 74.64 1.67
CA ILE A 7 5.26 75.37 2.85
C ILE A 7 4.39 74.64 3.88
N ARG A 8 5.10 74.16 4.92
CA ARG A 8 4.98 74.44 6.37
C ARG A 8 3.66 75.01 6.97
N ASN A 9 3.25 74.29 8.03
CA ASN A 9 2.89 74.73 9.38
C ASN A 9 1.67 75.65 9.60
N MET A 10 0.64 75.11 10.27
CA MET A 10 -0.02 75.75 11.41
C MET A 10 -0.49 74.67 12.41
N ALA A 11 -0.26 74.95 13.69
CA ALA A 11 -0.40 74.05 14.81
C ALA A 11 -1.79 74.16 15.46
N LYS A 12 -2.24 73.02 16.02
CA LYS A 12 -3.04 72.83 17.24
C LYS A 12 -4.31 73.69 17.45
N ALA A 13 -5.45 73.01 17.47
CA ALA A 13 -6.50 73.29 18.46
C ALA A 13 -7.32 72.02 18.72
N VAL A 14 -7.23 71.53 19.96
CA VAL A 14 -8.08 70.47 20.53
C VAL A 14 -9.39 71.13 20.96
N ALA A 15 -10.52 70.62 20.50
CA ALA A 15 -11.82 70.89 21.10
C ALA A 15 -12.58 69.58 21.25
N LEU A 16 -12.66 69.14 22.50
CA LEU A 16 -13.49 68.05 23.01
C LEU A 16 -14.97 68.41 22.75
N LEU A 17 -15.70 67.56 22.03
CA LEU A 17 -17.16 67.54 22.05
C LEU A 17 -17.61 66.10 22.30
N ILE A 18 -18.02 65.88 23.55
CA ILE A 18 -18.62 64.64 24.04
C ILE A 18 -20.01 64.54 23.43
N PHE A 19 -20.17 63.72 22.39
CA PHE A 19 -21.47 63.26 21.95
C PHE A 19 -21.83 62.00 22.75
N ALA A 20 -22.83 62.14 23.62
CA ALA A 20 -23.51 61.01 24.24
C ALA A 20 -24.28 60.25 23.16
N ALA A 21 -23.66 59.22 22.57
CA ALA A 21 -24.34 58.22 21.78
C ALA A 21 -24.56 56.99 22.68
N ALA A 22 -25.81 56.77 23.08
CA ALA A 22 -26.24 55.50 23.65
C ALA A 22 -26.02 54.41 22.59
N THR A 23 -24.92 53.67 22.71
CA THR A 23 -24.66 52.50 21.87
C THR A 23 -25.64 51.41 22.26
N PRO A 24 -26.45 50.86 21.34
CA PRO A 24 -27.16 49.62 21.63
C PRO A 24 -26.10 48.56 21.92
N MET A 25 -26.24 47.86 23.06
CA MET A 25 -25.51 46.61 23.28
C MET A 25 -26.01 45.61 22.24
N ILE A 26 -25.36 45.60 21.08
CA ILE A 26 -25.41 44.46 20.18
C ILE A 26 -24.65 43.37 20.92
N ALA A 27 -25.40 42.48 21.56
CA ALA A 27 -24.88 41.18 21.98
C ALA A 27 -24.25 40.56 20.73
N HIS A 28 -22.93 40.61 20.66
CA HIS A 28 -22.18 39.77 19.74
C HIS A 28 -22.40 38.37 20.29
N ALA A 29 -23.44 37.70 19.80
CA ALA A 29 -23.45 36.26 19.77
C ALA A 29 -22.13 35.90 19.12
N GLN A 30 -21.20 35.38 19.91
CA GLN A 30 -19.99 34.77 19.39
C GLN A 30 -20.53 33.77 18.40
N THR A 31 -20.35 34.07 17.11
CA THR A 31 -20.38 33.05 16.10
C THR A 31 -19.27 32.14 16.56
N ASP A 32 -19.65 31.08 17.27
CA ASP A 32 -18.85 29.90 17.43
C ASP A 32 -18.41 29.61 16.01
N SER A 33 -17.17 30.00 15.71
CA SER A 33 -16.48 29.52 14.55
C SER A 33 -16.52 28.02 14.76
N THR A 34 -17.50 27.39 14.12
CA THR A 34 -17.52 25.97 13.84
C THR A 34 -16.22 25.78 13.10
N GLN A 35 -15.18 25.45 13.88
CA GLN A 35 -13.93 24.95 13.38
C GLN A 35 -14.35 23.65 12.72
N ASN A 36 -14.73 23.75 11.44
CA ASN A 36 -14.78 22.61 10.56
C ASN A 36 -13.33 22.12 10.54
N TYR A 37 -13.02 21.22 11.46
CA TYR A 37 -11.88 20.35 11.36
C TYR A 37 -12.15 19.48 10.16
N GLU A 38 -11.74 19.96 9.00
CA GLU A 38 -11.56 19.15 7.82
C GLU A 38 -10.18 18.53 8.00
N PRO A 39 -10.07 17.24 8.41
CA PRO A 39 -8.76 16.60 8.49
C PRO A 39 -8.11 16.75 7.12
N GLN A 40 -6.96 17.44 7.06
CA GLN A 40 -6.16 17.42 5.85
C GLN A 40 -5.85 15.96 5.56
N LEU A 41 -6.40 15.45 4.47
CA LEU A 41 -6.24 14.08 4.04
C LEU A 41 -4.74 13.77 4.03
N ASP A 42 -4.37 12.68 4.70
CA ASP A 42 -3.00 12.18 4.93
C ASP A 42 -2.22 11.83 3.65
N ASN A 43 -2.68 12.28 2.47
CA ASN A 43 -2.20 12.00 1.12
C ASN A 43 -0.81 12.59 0.81
N GLN A 44 -0.15 13.24 1.77
CA GLN A 44 1.24 13.72 1.65
C GLN A 44 2.26 12.90 2.44
N ARG A 45 1.83 11.89 3.21
CA ARG A 45 2.75 11.06 3.98
C ARG A 45 3.33 9.97 3.08
N ASP A 46 4.65 9.81 3.13
CA ASP A 46 5.35 8.71 2.49
C ASP A 46 4.66 7.38 2.85
N PRO A 47 4.16 6.64 1.84
CA PRO A 47 3.35 5.47 2.11
C PRO A 47 4.00 4.42 2.98
N ASN A 48 5.31 4.25 2.83
CA ASN A 48 6.04 3.26 3.59
C ASN A 48 6.11 3.65 5.06
N GLN A 49 6.42 4.93 5.31
CA GLN A 49 6.54 5.45 6.67
C GLN A 49 5.23 5.29 7.45
N TYR A 50 4.06 5.57 6.86
CA TYR A 50 2.81 5.41 7.61
C TYR A 50 2.42 3.95 7.78
N CYS A 51 2.59 3.09 6.76
CA CYS A 51 2.24 1.67 6.84
C CYS A 51 2.99 0.98 7.97
N ALA A 52 4.28 1.30 8.11
CA ALA A 52 5.15 0.66 9.09
C ALA A 52 5.06 1.16 10.51
N LYS A 53 4.34 2.26 10.75
CA LYS A 53 3.96 2.65 12.12
C LYS A 53 3.12 1.55 12.78
N CYS A 54 2.44 0.71 11.99
CA CYS A 54 1.60 -0.37 12.50
C CYS A 54 2.06 -1.77 12.06
N HIS A 55 2.53 -1.95 10.82
CA HIS A 55 2.95 -3.25 10.31
C HIS A 55 4.40 -3.58 10.65
N LYS A 56 4.62 -4.67 11.40
CA LYS A 56 5.94 -5.24 11.70
C LYS A 56 6.21 -6.40 10.72
N PHE A 57 7.35 -6.40 10.06
CA PHE A 57 7.65 -7.34 8.96
C PHE A 57 8.73 -8.39 9.29
N ASP A 58 9.15 -8.50 10.55
CA ASP A 58 10.19 -9.46 10.94
C ASP A 58 9.59 -10.76 11.50
N LYS A 59 9.89 -11.90 10.86
CA LYS A 59 10.35 -13.05 11.64
C LYS A 59 11.78 -12.73 12.04
N VAL A 60 12.02 -12.60 13.33
CA VAL A 60 13.29 -12.17 13.95
C VAL A 60 14.46 -13.01 13.43
N ASP A 61 15.23 -12.49 12.47
CA ASP A 61 16.58 -12.97 12.21
C ASP A 61 17.48 -12.40 13.32
N LYS A 62 17.82 -13.25 14.29
CA LYS A 62 18.64 -12.87 15.46
C LYS A 62 20.09 -12.50 15.09
N ASN A 63 20.52 -12.75 13.86
CA ASN A 63 21.89 -12.50 13.41
C ASN A 63 22.06 -11.23 12.56
N GLN A 64 20.98 -10.53 12.20
CA GLN A 64 21.08 -9.27 11.47
C GLN A 64 21.17 -8.09 12.44
N THR A 65 22.37 -7.90 12.97
CA THR A 65 22.78 -6.65 13.59
C THR A 65 23.13 -5.67 12.48
N LEU A 66 22.16 -4.83 12.08
CA LEU A 66 22.38 -3.42 11.81
C LEU A 66 21.06 -2.78 11.39
N ASP A 67 20.86 -1.58 11.89
CA ASP A 67 19.90 -0.59 11.47
C ASP A 67 19.88 -0.40 9.94
N GLN A 68 19.10 -1.22 9.22
CA GLN A 68 18.76 -0.99 7.82
C GLN A 68 17.26 -0.70 7.65
N SER A 69 16.68 -0.03 8.64
CA SER A 69 15.42 0.71 8.46
C SER A 69 15.67 2.15 8.00
N GLY A 70 16.89 2.45 7.52
CA GLY A 70 17.44 3.80 7.36
C GLY A 70 17.78 4.19 5.92
N GLY A 71 17.01 3.74 4.92
CA GLY A 71 16.89 4.52 3.69
C GLY A 71 15.87 5.63 3.93
N GLU A 72 16.13 6.85 3.47
CA GLU A 72 15.40 8.11 3.75
C GLU A 72 13.85 8.06 3.62
N LEU A 73 13.28 6.96 3.13
CA LEU A 73 11.86 6.82 2.78
C LEU A 73 11.16 5.52 3.25
N HIS A 74 11.74 4.67 4.11
CA HIS A 74 11.07 3.39 4.43
C HIS A 74 11.30 2.93 5.89
N PHE A 75 10.36 3.30 6.77
CA PHE A 75 10.06 2.47 7.93
C PHE A 75 9.21 1.31 7.42
N GLY A 76 9.43 0.07 7.85
CA GLY A 76 8.69 -1.12 7.38
C GLY A 76 9.52 -2.02 6.50
N LYS A 77 10.02 -3.10 7.09
CA LYS A 77 11.08 -3.95 6.55
C LYS A 77 10.63 -4.86 5.40
N PHE A 78 10.33 -4.24 4.25
CA PHE A 78 10.32 -4.87 2.94
C PHE A 78 11.76 -4.94 2.42
N HIS A 79 12.34 -6.14 2.32
CA HIS A 79 13.74 -6.32 1.94
C HIS A 79 13.94 -6.92 0.55
N GLY A 80 12.86 -7.30 -0.13
CA GLY A 80 12.93 -7.99 -1.41
C GLY A 80 13.46 -7.14 -2.55
N ALA A 81 13.64 -7.80 -3.69
CA ALA A 81 14.29 -7.21 -4.86
C ALA A 81 13.64 -5.90 -5.34
N HIS A 82 12.33 -5.70 -5.13
CA HIS A 82 11.63 -4.49 -5.55
C HIS A 82 12.00 -3.24 -4.74
N LEU A 83 12.61 -3.38 -3.56
CA LEU A 83 12.97 -2.22 -2.71
C LEU A 83 13.91 -1.25 -3.44
N ASN A 84 14.81 -1.80 -4.24
CA ASN A 84 15.81 -1.03 -4.98
C ASN A 84 15.39 -0.71 -6.42
N GLN A 85 14.11 -0.89 -6.75
CA GLN A 85 13.58 -0.70 -8.10
C GLN A 85 12.67 0.53 -8.18
N LYS A 86 12.51 1.04 -9.40
CA LYS A 86 11.56 2.10 -9.74
C LYS A 86 10.39 1.51 -10.48
N ASN A 87 9.20 2.06 -10.25
CA ASN A 87 8.01 1.70 -11.00
C ASN A 87 8.20 2.14 -12.47
N PRO A 88 8.11 1.22 -13.44
CA PRO A 88 8.36 1.54 -14.85
C PRO A 88 7.34 2.52 -15.45
N ASN A 89 6.15 2.63 -14.85
CA ASN A 89 5.08 3.48 -15.38
C ASN A 89 5.23 4.96 -15.01
N ASN A 90 5.98 5.28 -13.95
CA ASN A 90 6.10 6.66 -13.47
C ASN A 90 7.52 7.06 -13.01
N GLY A 91 8.48 6.13 -13.02
CA GLY A 91 9.88 6.37 -12.64
C GLY A 91 10.11 6.63 -11.15
N LYS A 92 9.08 6.56 -10.30
CA LYS A 92 9.18 6.76 -8.85
C LYS A 92 9.62 5.47 -8.15
N PRO A 93 10.21 5.55 -6.94
CA PRO A 93 10.48 4.37 -6.12
C PRO A 93 9.21 3.54 -5.90
N ILE A 94 9.36 2.22 -5.85
CA ILE A 94 8.27 1.31 -5.45
C ILE A 94 8.01 1.48 -3.95
N THR A 95 6.74 1.57 -3.57
CA THR A 95 6.26 1.73 -2.19
C THR A 95 5.23 0.66 -1.83
N CYS A 96 4.82 0.56 -0.56
CA CYS A 96 3.79 -0.38 -0.11
C CYS A 96 2.52 -0.33 -0.98
N VAL A 97 2.02 0.88 -1.25
CA VAL A 97 0.79 1.11 -2.01
C VAL A 97 0.94 0.78 -3.50
N SER A 98 2.17 0.65 -4.01
CA SER A 98 2.41 0.23 -5.40
C SER A 98 1.91 -1.19 -5.68
N CYS A 99 1.84 -2.04 -4.64
CA CYS A 99 1.31 -3.39 -4.74
C CYS A 99 0.04 -3.57 -3.91
N HIS A 100 -0.02 -2.94 -2.74
CA HIS A 100 -1.13 -3.13 -1.80
C HIS A 100 -2.29 -2.16 -2.03
N GLY A 101 -2.11 -1.06 -2.75
CA GLY A 101 -3.11 0.00 -2.83
C GLY A 101 -3.30 0.74 -1.51
N ASP A 102 -4.25 1.69 -1.52
CA ASP A 102 -4.52 2.56 -0.37
C ASP A 102 -5.42 1.89 0.68
N ILE A 103 -5.31 2.36 1.92
CA ILE A 103 -6.15 1.91 3.04
C ILE A 103 -7.46 2.71 3.11
N THR A 104 -8.51 2.08 3.64
CA THR A 104 -9.75 2.77 4.00
C THR A 104 -9.82 3.03 5.51
N GLU A 105 -10.78 3.83 5.95
CA GLU A 105 -11.06 4.01 7.39
C GLU A 105 -11.30 2.68 8.13
N ASN A 106 -11.86 1.69 7.41
CA ASN A 106 -12.17 0.37 7.96
C ASN A 106 -11.04 -0.64 7.81
N HIS A 107 -9.84 -0.22 7.42
CA HIS A 107 -8.68 -1.10 7.22
C HIS A 107 -8.41 -2.03 8.42
N ARG A 108 -8.44 -1.46 9.64
CA ARG A 108 -8.20 -2.20 10.89
C ARG A 108 -9.31 -3.19 11.24
N ARG A 109 -10.49 -3.07 10.61
CA ARG A 109 -11.62 -3.99 10.75
C ARG A 109 -11.58 -5.11 9.70
N GLY A 110 -10.50 -5.17 8.92
CA GLY A 110 -10.28 -6.21 7.93
C GLY A 110 -11.03 -6.00 6.62
N ALA A 111 -11.36 -4.74 6.27
CA ALA A 111 -11.97 -4.40 4.99
C ALA A 111 -11.19 -4.95 3.78
N LYS A 112 -11.90 -5.16 2.67
CA LYS A 112 -11.32 -5.48 1.35
C LYS A 112 -10.85 -4.18 0.69
N ASP A 113 -9.80 -3.58 1.25
CA ASP A 113 -9.22 -2.31 0.77
C ASP A 113 -7.84 -2.49 0.15
N VAL A 114 -6.88 -3.01 0.92
CA VAL A 114 -5.55 -3.33 0.40
C VAL A 114 -5.55 -4.69 -0.26
N MET A 115 -4.77 -4.84 -1.33
CA MET A 115 -4.51 -6.14 -1.95
C MET A 115 -3.83 -7.07 -0.93
N ARG A 116 -4.33 -8.29 -0.84
CA ARG A 116 -3.74 -9.36 0.00
C ARG A 116 -3.31 -10.49 -0.92
N PHE A 117 -2.01 -10.67 -1.05
CA PHE A 117 -1.44 -11.76 -1.84
C PHE A 117 -1.46 -13.04 -1.01
N GLU A 118 -2.24 -14.00 -1.47
CA GLU A 118 -2.47 -15.28 -0.80
C GLU A 118 -1.94 -16.38 -1.73
N GLY A 119 -0.79 -16.96 -1.35
CA GLY A 119 -0.09 -17.97 -2.15
C GLY A 119 -0.47 -19.41 -1.84
N ASP A 120 -1.08 -19.67 -0.68
CA ASP A 120 -1.48 -21.03 -0.30
C ASP A 120 -2.85 -21.37 -0.90
N ILE A 121 -2.83 -22.05 -2.06
CA ILE A 121 -4.04 -22.53 -2.74
C ILE A 121 -4.64 -23.81 -2.14
N PHE A 122 -3.94 -24.45 -1.20
CA PHE A 122 -4.38 -25.66 -0.54
C PHE A 122 -4.86 -25.43 0.91
N GLY A 123 -4.66 -24.22 1.42
CA GLY A 123 -5.13 -23.78 2.71
C GLY A 123 -6.66 -23.72 2.80
N GLU A 124 -7.17 -23.85 4.02
CA GLU A 124 -8.62 -23.83 4.30
C GLU A 124 -9.23 -22.43 4.18
N LYS A 125 -8.38 -21.39 4.25
CA LYS A 125 -8.83 -20.01 4.24
C LYS A 125 -9.23 -19.61 2.82
N LYS A 126 -10.50 -19.26 2.63
CA LYS A 126 -10.97 -18.65 1.38
C LYS A 126 -10.22 -17.32 1.15
N PRO A 127 -9.58 -17.15 -0.02
CA PRO A 127 -8.86 -15.93 -0.31
C PRO A 127 -9.80 -14.72 -0.44
N MET A 128 -9.31 -13.55 -0.05
CA MET A 128 -10.05 -12.29 -0.13
C MET A 128 -10.17 -11.78 -1.58
N TYR A 129 -9.15 -12.07 -2.38
CA TYR A 129 -9.04 -11.70 -3.79
C TYR A 129 -8.87 -12.96 -4.63
N SER A 130 -9.55 -13.00 -5.77
CA SER A 130 -9.34 -14.03 -6.80
C SER A 130 -7.90 -14.00 -7.32
N VAL A 131 -7.49 -15.10 -7.94
CA VAL A 131 -6.17 -15.22 -8.58
C VAL A 131 -5.92 -14.09 -9.57
N GLN A 132 -6.95 -13.76 -10.37
CA GLN A 132 -6.87 -12.75 -11.41
C GLN A 132 -6.71 -11.35 -10.80
N GLU A 133 -7.48 -11.02 -9.76
CA GLU A 133 -7.33 -9.74 -9.04
C GLU A 133 -5.91 -9.59 -8.46
N GLN A 134 -5.36 -10.66 -7.86
CA GLN A 134 -4.00 -10.63 -7.31
C GLN A 134 -2.94 -10.45 -8.41
N ASN A 135 -3.00 -11.25 -9.47
CA ASN A 135 -1.98 -11.26 -10.51
C ASN A 135 -2.01 -10.01 -11.40
N GLN A 136 -3.17 -9.36 -11.56
CA GLN A 136 -3.29 -8.09 -12.29
C GLN A 136 -2.41 -6.99 -11.69
N VAL A 137 -2.20 -6.98 -10.37
CA VAL A 137 -1.29 -6.03 -9.73
C VAL A 137 0.14 -6.22 -10.23
N CYS A 138 0.57 -7.47 -10.39
CA CYS A 138 1.89 -7.79 -10.94
C CYS A 138 1.99 -7.33 -12.40
N PHE A 139 0.94 -7.57 -13.19
CA PHE A 139 0.88 -7.21 -14.60
C PHE A 139 0.79 -5.70 -14.87
N ALA A 140 0.46 -4.89 -13.86
CA ALA A 140 0.57 -3.44 -13.97
C ALA A 140 2.01 -2.98 -14.28
N CYS A 141 3.03 -3.78 -13.93
CA CYS A 141 4.43 -3.49 -14.23
C CYS A 141 5.10 -4.59 -15.07
N HIS A 142 4.79 -5.86 -14.81
CA HIS A 142 5.42 -7.00 -15.49
C HIS A 142 4.65 -7.44 -16.74
N GLN A 143 5.32 -7.42 -17.88
CA GLN A 143 4.73 -7.82 -19.15
C GLN A 143 4.65 -9.35 -19.29
N PRO A 144 3.47 -9.94 -19.56
CA PRO A 144 3.31 -11.38 -19.70
C PRO A 144 4.27 -12.03 -20.71
N ASP A 145 4.49 -11.40 -21.86
CA ASP A 145 5.41 -11.92 -22.89
C ASP A 145 6.85 -12.05 -22.36
N LYS A 146 7.30 -11.09 -21.55
CA LYS A 146 8.63 -11.12 -20.92
C LYS A 146 8.74 -12.16 -19.83
N LEU A 147 7.68 -12.39 -19.07
CA LEU A 147 7.64 -13.46 -18.08
C LEU A 147 7.71 -14.83 -18.75
N ARG A 148 6.96 -15.03 -19.84
CA ARG A 148 6.99 -16.26 -20.66
C ARG A 148 8.37 -16.52 -21.25
N GLU A 149 9.05 -15.50 -21.77
CA GLU A 149 10.42 -15.60 -22.28
C GLU A 149 11.41 -16.09 -21.20
N LYS A 150 11.20 -15.71 -19.93
CA LYS A 150 12.06 -16.14 -18.82
C LYS A 150 11.76 -17.55 -18.33
N LEU A 151 10.49 -17.91 -18.25
CA LEU A 151 10.05 -19.25 -17.93
C LEU A 151 8.64 -19.45 -18.47
N TRP A 152 8.49 -20.41 -19.38
CA TRP A 152 7.22 -20.73 -20.05
C TRP A 152 6.06 -20.95 -19.06
N ALA A 153 6.35 -21.54 -17.89
CA ALA A 153 5.36 -21.82 -16.87
C ALA A 153 4.58 -20.58 -16.39
N HIS A 154 5.10 -19.35 -16.53
CA HIS A 154 4.33 -18.16 -16.17
C HIS A 154 3.02 -18.04 -16.94
N ASP A 155 3.02 -18.41 -18.23
CA ASP A 155 1.87 -18.23 -19.12
C ASP A 155 0.68 -19.09 -18.68
N VAL A 156 0.92 -20.38 -18.43
CA VAL A 156 -0.13 -21.33 -18.04
C VAL A 156 -0.67 -21.10 -16.62
N HIS A 157 0.10 -20.42 -15.77
CA HIS A 157 -0.26 -20.12 -14.39
C HIS A 157 -0.87 -18.73 -14.19
N ALA A 158 -0.63 -17.78 -15.10
CA ALA A 158 -1.00 -16.36 -14.97
C ALA A 158 -2.45 -16.11 -14.53
N MET A 159 -3.38 -16.97 -14.92
CA MET A 159 -4.81 -16.84 -14.59
C MET A 159 -5.35 -17.97 -13.71
N LYS A 160 -4.48 -18.84 -13.19
CA LYS A 160 -4.87 -20.06 -12.45
C LYS A 160 -4.20 -20.21 -11.09
N LEU A 161 -3.04 -19.59 -10.91
CA LEU A 161 -2.25 -19.68 -9.69
C LEU A 161 -1.75 -18.27 -9.30
N PRO A 162 -1.93 -17.84 -8.04
CA PRO A 162 -1.36 -16.58 -7.57
C PRO A 162 0.17 -16.57 -7.74
N CYS A 163 0.75 -15.44 -8.16
CA CYS A 163 2.21 -15.31 -8.27
C CYS A 163 2.92 -15.62 -6.94
N ALA A 164 2.26 -15.26 -5.83
CA ALA A 164 2.74 -15.49 -4.47
C ALA A 164 2.75 -16.97 -4.03
N SER A 165 2.19 -17.89 -4.81
CA SER A 165 2.31 -19.33 -4.56
C SER A 165 3.73 -19.86 -4.80
N CYS A 166 4.51 -19.16 -5.62
CA CYS A 166 5.91 -19.50 -5.88
C CYS A 166 6.85 -18.41 -5.37
N HIS A 167 6.50 -17.13 -5.59
CA HIS A 167 7.35 -16.01 -5.22
C HIS A 167 7.13 -15.54 -3.79
N THR A 168 8.22 -15.22 -3.09
CA THR A 168 8.16 -14.60 -1.76
C THR A 168 8.86 -13.25 -1.81
N LEU A 169 8.08 -12.16 -1.82
CA LEU A 169 8.60 -10.83 -2.18
C LEU A 169 9.09 -9.99 -1.00
N HIS A 170 8.61 -10.23 0.23
CA HIS A 170 9.01 -9.42 1.39
C HIS A 170 10.44 -9.69 1.89
N PRO A 171 10.90 -10.96 2.01
CA PRO A 171 12.27 -11.27 2.38
C PRO A 171 13.26 -10.82 1.31
N LYS A 172 14.54 -10.70 1.69
CA LYS A 172 15.64 -10.35 0.79
C LYS A 172 15.76 -11.34 -0.38
N ASP A 173 15.60 -12.62 -0.09
CA ASP A 173 15.71 -13.70 -1.06
C ASP A 173 14.32 -14.24 -1.40
N ASP A 174 13.99 -14.15 -2.68
CA ASP A 174 12.81 -14.78 -3.26
C ASP A 174 13.09 -16.28 -3.49
N ALA A 175 12.16 -17.14 -3.08
CA ALA A 175 12.26 -18.60 -3.20
C ALA A 175 12.53 -19.08 -4.63
N MET A 176 12.08 -18.33 -5.64
CA MET A 176 12.31 -18.65 -7.06
C MET A 176 13.64 -18.13 -7.60
N LYS A 177 14.29 -17.18 -6.91
CA LYS A 177 15.54 -16.58 -7.39
C LYS A 177 16.69 -17.57 -7.21
N GLY A 178 17.34 -17.92 -8.32
CA GLY A 178 18.48 -18.84 -8.30
C GLY A 178 18.10 -20.28 -7.97
N ILE A 179 16.81 -20.65 -8.06
CA ILE A 179 16.40 -22.02 -7.80
C ILE A 179 17.04 -22.99 -8.79
N GLU A 180 17.70 -24.01 -8.24
CA GLU A 180 18.37 -25.07 -9.00
C GLU A 180 17.38 -25.83 -9.89
N PRO A 181 17.78 -26.26 -11.11
CA PRO A 181 16.89 -26.92 -12.05
C PRO A 181 16.10 -28.10 -11.44
N LYS A 182 16.77 -28.94 -10.64
CA LYS A 182 16.14 -30.07 -9.96
C LYS A 182 15.06 -29.64 -8.97
N GLN A 183 15.31 -28.59 -8.19
CA GLN A 183 14.35 -28.07 -7.22
C GLN A 183 13.17 -27.40 -7.93
N ARG A 184 13.42 -26.71 -9.06
CA ARG A 184 12.37 -26.14 -9.89
C ARG A 184 11.40 -27.20 -10.41
N VAL A 185 11.91 -28.32 -10.92
CA VAL A 185 11.08 -29.46 -11.36
C VAL A 185 10.31 -30.07 -10.19
N LYS A 186 10.95 -30.18 -9.02
CA LYS A 186 10.30 -30.71 -7.81
C LYS A 186 9.05 -29.91 -7.44
N LEU A 187 9.09 -28.58 -7.51
CA LEU A 187 7.92 -27.73 -7.25
C LEU A 187 6.72 -28.08 -8.14
N CYS A 188 6.96 -28.35 -9.43
CA CYS A 188 5.92 -28.75 -10.37
C CYS A 188 5.28 -30.08 -9.95
N VAL A 189 6.12 -31.08 -9.65
CA VAL A 189 5.66 -32.43 -9.27
C VAL A 189 4.91 -32.40 -7.95
N ASP A 190 5.43 -31.69 -6.94
CA ASP A 190 4.80 -31.61 -5.63
C ASP A 190 3.43 -30.94 -5.72
N CYS A 191 3.32 -29.78 -6.39
CA CYS A 191 2.08 -29.03 -6.48
C CYS A 191 1.01 -29.77 -7.30
N HIS A 192 1.36 -30.28 -8.48
CA HIS A 192 0.39 -31.01 -9.30
C HIS A 192 0.04 -32.39 -8.72
N GLY A 193 0.97 -33.06 -8.03
CA GLY A 193 0.67 -34.29 -7.30
C GLY A 193 -0.34 -34.05 -6.17
N GLU A 194 -0.20 -32.95 -5.42
CA GLU A 194 -1.16 -32.57 -4.39
C GLU A 194 -2.54 -32.19 -5.00
N GLN A 195 -2.57 -31.49 -6.14
CA GLN A 195 -3.82 -31.23 -6.87
C GLN A 195 -4.55 -32.52 -7.24
N GLN A 196 -3.84 -33.48 -7.83
CA GLN A 196 -4.41 -34.77 -8.23
C GLN A 196 -4.95 -35.55 -7.03
N LYS A 197 -4.20 -35.59 -5.92
CA LYS A 197 -4.62 -36.25 -4.68
C LYS A 197 -5.94 -35.67 -4.16
N ARG A 198 -6.05 -34.35 -4.08
CA ARG A 198 -7.27 -33.67 -3.59
C ARG A 198 -8.46 -33.85 -4.51
N GLN A 199 -8.24 -33.85 -5.83
CA GLN A 199 -9.29 -34.14 -6.80
C GLN A 199 -9.85 -35.56 -6.60
N ALA A 200 -8.97 -36.56 -6.46
CA ALA A 200 -9.39 -37.94 -6.20
C ALA A 200 -10.14 -38.11 -4.87
N GLU A 201 -9.76 -37.36 -3.82
CA GLU A 201 -10.48 -37.34 -2.54
C GLU A 201 -11.87 -36.70 -2.67
N GLN A 202 -11.99 -35.61 -3.43
CA GLN A 202 -13.27 -34.95 -3.72
C GLN A 202 -14.23 -35.83 -4.53
N GLU A 203 -13.74 -36.51 -5.55
CA GLU A 203 -14.52 -37.45 -6.37
C GLU A 203 -15.10 -38.58 -5.52
N LYS A 204 -14.27 -39.22 -4.67
CA LYS A 204 -14.71 -40.26 -3.74
C LYS A 204 -15.77 -39.77 -2.76
N SER A 205 -15.65 -38.53 -2.28
CA SER A 205 -16.63 -37.95 -1.35
C SER A 205 -17.98 -37.68 -2.02
N THR A 206 -17.97 -37.32 -3.31
CA THR A 206 -19.18 -37.06 -4.10
C THR A 206 -19.88 -38.39 -4.41
N GLU A 207 -19.14 -39.41 -4.85
CA GLU A 207 -19.69 -40.75 -5.10
C GLU A 207 -20.31 -41.42 -3.86
N GLN A 208 -19.79 -41.12 -2.67
CA GLN A 208 -20.35 -41.64 -1.42
C GLN A 208 -21.64 -40.91 -1.02
N LYS A 209 -21.77 -39.61 -1.32
CA LYS A 209 -23.00 -38.84 -1.07
C LYS A 209 -24.12 -39.24 -2.02
N ASP A 210 -23.81 -39.55 -3.27
CA ASP A 210 -24.81 -39.95 -4.28
C ASP A 210 -25.36 -41.37 -4.07
N LYS A 211 -24.75 -42.16 -3.17
CA LYS A 211 -25.18 -43.52 -2.79
C LYS A 211 -25.99 -43.56 -1.49
N GLN A 212 -26.20 -42.43 -0.82
CA GLN A 212 -27.08 -42.28 0.35
C GLN A 212 -28.40 -41.64 -0.04
#